data_AF-A0A954CA46-F1
#
_entry.id   AF-A0A954CA46-F1
#
_cell.length_a   1.000
_cell.length_b   1.000
_cell.length_c   1.000
_cell.angle_alpha   90.00
_cell.angle_beta   90.00
_cell.angle_gamma   90.00
#
_symmetry.space_group_name_H-M   'P 1'
#
loop_
_entity.id
_entity.type
_entity.pdbx_description
1 polymer ?
#
loop_
_entity_poly.entity_id
_entity_poly.type
_entity_poly.pdbx_seq_one_letter_code
_entity_poly.pdbx_strand_id
1 'polypeptide(L)' 'MSITPERKQELIQEYGRVEGDTGSPEVQVAILTERIKNLTEHFQSHAKDHHSRRGLLLM' A
#
# COMPACT_ATOMS: atom_id res chain seq x y z
N MET A 1 8.99 3.36 -1.85
CA MET A 1 8.22 4.63 -1.67
C MET A 1 6.73 4.32 -1.57
N SER A 2 5.92 5.24 -1.02
CA SER A 2 4.47 5.04 -0.87
C SER A 2 3.75 4.96 -2.23
N ILE A 3 2.49 4.55 -2.22
CA ILE A 3 1.55 4.58 -3.36
C ILE A 3 1.30 6.02 -3.85
N THR A 4 1.17 6.19 -5.18
CA THR A 4 0.79 7.47 -5.80
C THR A 4 -0.70 7.76 -5.63
N PRO A 5 -1.15 9.02 -5.71
CA PRO A 5 -2.57 9.37 -5.65
C PRO A 5 -3.40 8.65 -6.72
N GLU A 6 -2.88 8.54 -7.93
CA GLU A 6 -3.56 7.93 -9.08
C GLU A 6 -3.78 6.44 -8.83
N ARG A 7 -2.72 5.71 -8.45
CA ARG A 7 -2.82 4.28 -8.15
C ARG A 7 -3.72 3.99 -6.96
N LYS A 8 -3.71 4.86 -5.95
CA LYS A 8 -4.64 4.75 -4.82
C LYS A 8 -6.09 4.89 -5.27
N GLN A 9 -6.37 5.80 -6.19
CA GLN A 9 -7.72 6.05 -6.68
C GLN A 9 -8.22 4.91 -7.56
N GLU A 10 -7.33 4.29 -8.34
CA GLU A 10 -7.61 3.04 -9.08
C GLU A 10 -7.99 1.90 -8.12
N LEU A 11 -7.22 1.67 -7.05
CA LEU A 11 -7.51 0.61 -6.07
C LEU A 11 -8.85 0.85 -5.34
N ILE A 12 -9.18 2.11 -5.05
CA ILE A 12 -10.48 2.46 -4.45
C ILE A 12 -11.64 2.11 -5.40
N GLN A 13 -11.47 2.36 -6.70
CA GLN A 13 -12.50 2.02 -7.69
C GLN A 13 -12.61 0.51 -7.94
N GLU A 14 -11.48 -0.21 -7.90
CA GLU A 14 -11.42 -1.65 -8.15
C GLU A 14 -11.97 -2.49 -6.98
N TYR A 15 -11.67 -2.08 -5.73
CA TYR A 15 -12.02 -2.85 -4.53
C TYR A 15 -13.14 -2.23 -3.69
N GLY A 16 -13.64 -1.05 -4.06
CA GLY A 16 -14.76 -0.38 -3.40
C GLY A 16 -16.08 -1.13 -3.60
N ARG A 17 -16.87 -1.29 -2.53
CA ARG A 17 -18.17 -1.98 -2.63
C ARG A 17 -19.26 -1.09 -3.22
N VAL A 18 -19.13 0.21 -3.02
CA VAL A 18 -20.05 1.25 -3.49
C VAL A 18 -19.25 2.47 -3.97
N GLU A 19 -19.89 3.33 -4.74
CA GLU A 19 -19.29 4.58 -5.17
C GLU A 19 -18.92 5.45 -3.96
N GLY A 20 -17.66 5.87 -3.88
CA GLY A 20 -17.13 6.65 -2.75
C GLY A 20 -16.69 5.83 -1.53
N ASP A 21 -16.68 4.49 -1.62
CA ASP A 21 -16.14 3.63 -0.56
C ASP A 21 -14.62 3.75 -0.46
N THR A 22 -14.14 4.55 0.48
CA THR A 22 -12.71 4.82 0.70
C THR A 22 -12.15 4.12 1.94
N GLY A 23 -13.00 3.41 2.69
CA GLY A 23 -12.69 2.98 4.06
C GLY A 23 -13.03 1.53 4.37
N SER A 24 -13.68 0.80 3.47
CA SER A 24 -13.97 -0.61 3.68
C SER A 24 -12.71 -1.45 3.89
N PRO A 25 -12.84 -2.59 4.58
CA PRO A 25 -11.72 -3.50 4.78
C PRO A 25 -11.05 -3.91 3.46
N GLU A 26 -11.80 -4.15 2.40
CA GLU A 26 -11.28 -4.53 1.09
C GLU A 26 -10.39 -3.44 0.50
N VAL A 27 -10.87 -2.19 0.49
CA VAL A 27 -10.12 -1.04 -0.02
C VAL A 27 -8.86 -0.80 0.81
N GLN A 28 -8.95 -0.87 2.13
CA GLN A 28 -7.79 -0.69 2.99
C GLN A 28 -6.76 -1.81 2.80
N VAL A 29 -7.19 -3.06 2.71
CA VAL A 29 -6.32 -4.20 2.44
C VAL A 29 -5.65 -4.07 1.08
N ALA A 30 -6.37 -3.63 0.04
CA ALA A 30 -5.80 -3.40 -1.28
C ALA A 30 -4.69 -2.33 -1.24
N ILE A 31 -4.94 -1.20 -0.59
CA ILE A 31 -3.96 -0.11 -0.44
C ILE A 31 -2.73 -0.56 0.37
N LEU A 32 -2.93 -1.28 1.47
CA LEU A 32 -1.84 -1.81 2.29
C LEU A 32 -1.02 -2.84 1.52
N THR A 33 -1.68 -3.73 0.77
CA THR A 33 -1.02 -4.73 -0.08
C THR A 33 -0.11 -4.08 -1.11
N GLU A 34 -0.59 -3.05 -1.80
CA GLU A 34 0.23 -2.32 -2.78
C GLU A 34 1.42 -1.63 -2.11
N ARG A 35 1.23 -1.03 -0.93
CA ARG A 35 2.32 -0.45 -0.14
C ARG A 35 3.36 -1.49 0.27
N ILE A 36 2.93 -2.68 0.70
CA ILE A 36 3.82 -3.78 1.07
C ILE A 36 4.65 -4.22 -0.15
N LYS A 37 4.04 -4.35 -1.34
CA LYS A 37 4.76 -4.69 -2.58
C LYS A 37 5.83 -3.66 -2.90
N ASN A 38 5.47 -2.37 -2.93
CA ASN A 38 6.41 -1.28 -3.24
C ASN A 38 7.57 -1.20 -2.23
N LEU A 39 7.29 -1.44 -0.95
CA LEU A 39 8.34 -1.46 0.09
C LEU A 39 9.22 -2.71 -0.02
N THR A 40 8.63 -3.86 -0.37
CA THR A 40 9.38 -5.11 -0.58
C THR A 40 10.39 -4.95 -1.72
N GLU A 41 9.98 -4.36 -2.84
CA GLU A 41 10.88 -4.05 -3.96
C GLU A 41 11.97 -3.05 -3.57
N HIS A 42 11.61 -1.97 -2.85
CA HIS A 42 12.58 -0.99 -2.33
C HIS A 42 13.67 -1.66 -1.49
N PHE A 43 13.32 -2.65 -0.66
CA PHE A 43 14.31 -3.33 0.17
C PHE A 43 15.25 -4.27 -0.60
N GLN A 44 14.94 -4.62 -1.85
CA GLN A 44 15.86 -5.39 -2.69
C GLN A 44 17.07 -4.55 -3.10
N SER A 45 16.88 -3.27 -3.44
CA SER A 45 17.97 -2.33 -3.74
C SER A 45 18.54 -1.66 -2.50
N HIS A 46 17.74 -1.49 -1.43
CA HIS A 46 18.12 -0.81 -0.19
C HIS A 46 18.17 -1.76 1.02
N ALA A 47 19.04 -2.78 0.93
CA ALA A 47 19.13 -3.83 1.96
C ALA A 47 19.44 -3.32 3.40
N LYS A 48 20.09 -2.16 3.53
CA LYS A 48 20.48 -1.56 4.82
C LYS A 48 19.40 -0.66 5.44
N ASP A 49 18.27 -0.44 4.77
CA ASP A 49 17.18 0.38 5.29
C ASP A 49 16.33 -0.40 6.31
N HIS A 50 16.88 -0.57 7.51
CA HIS A 50 16.21 -1.30 8.60
C HIS A 50 15.10 -0.49 9.27
N HIS A 51 15.17 0.84 9.24
CA HIS A 51 14.17 1.72 9.84
C HIS A 51 12.83 1.62 9.12
N SER A 52 12.85 1.74 7.78
CA SER A 52 11.65 1.57 6.97
C SER A 52 11.11 0.14 7.03
N ARG A 53 11.99 -0.88 7.09
CA ARG A 53 11.58 -2.28 7.24
C ARG A 53 10.88 -2.54 8.56
N ARG A 54 11.33 -1.92 9.66
CA ARG A 54 10.61 -1.95 10.93
C ARG A 54 9.24 -1.29 10.81
N GLY A 55 9.15 -0.16 10.10
CA GLY A 55 7.87 0.48 9.80
C GLY A 55 6.90 -0.43 9.05
N LEU A 56 7.39 -1.20 8.07
CA LEU A 56 6.59 -2.20 7.35
C LEU A 56 6.06 -3.31 8.26
N LEU A 57 6.86 -3.80 9.21
CA LEU A 57 6.45 -4.88 10.13
C LEU A 57 5.40 -4.45 11.17
N LEU A 58 5.18 -3.15 11.34
CA LEU A 58 4.19 -2.59 12.27
C LEU A 58 2.86 -2.23 11.59
N MET A 59 2.76 -2.35 10.26
CA MET A 59 1.49 -2.26 9.52
C MET A 59 0.65 -3.51 9.76
#